data_AF-A0A517QAM3-F1
#
_entry.id   AF-A0A517QAM3-F1
#
_cell.length_a   1.000
_cell.length_b   1.000
_cell.length_c   1.000
_cell.angle_alpha   90.00
_cell.angle_beta   90.00
_cell.angle_gamma   90.00
#
_symmetry.space_group_name_H-M   'P 1'
#
loop_
_entity.id
_entity.type
_entity.pdbx_description
1 polymer ?
#
loop_
_entity_poly.entity_id
_entity_poly.type
_entity_poly.pdbx_seq_one_letter_code
_entity_poly.pdbx_strand_id
1 'polypeptide(L)' 'MRKFLLASMLIAVSLTQVGCVVPIYSSSRDDRARELIFQSESMRHIPKIWERIWGLDMPDVATPYRTHGGVI' A
#
# COMPACT_ATOMS: atom_id res chain seq x y z
N MET A 1 22.21 -25.73 4.86
CA MET A 1 21.40 -25.77 3.61
C MET A 1 20.04 -25.07 3.76
N ARG A 2 19.08 -25.59 4.55
CA ARG A 2 17.71 -25.03 4.62
C ARG A 2 17.62 -23.52 4.95
N LYS A 3 18.43 -23.04 5.90
CA LYS A 3 18.46 -21.62 6.29
C LYS A 3 18.96 -20.71 5.16
N PHE A 4 19.92 -21.18 4.36
CA PHE A 4 20.45 -20.43 3.21
C PHE A 4 19.44 -20.35 2.07
N LEU A 5 18.69 -21.42 1.81
CA LEU A 5 17.61 -21.42 0.82
C LEU A 5 16.48 -20.45 1.19
N LEU A 6 16.08 -20.43 2.47
CA LEU A 6 15.06 -19.49 2.95
C LEU A 6 15.56 -18.04 2.91
N ALA A 7 16.83 -17.80 3.26
CA ALA A 7 17.42 -16.48 3.18
C ALA A 7 17.51 -15.99 1.73
N SER A 8 17.93 -16.83 0.77
CA SER A 8 18.00 -16.42 -0.64
C SER A 8 16.60 -16.17 -1.22
N MET A 9 15.61 -16.96 -0.84
CA MET A 9 14.22 -16.76 -1.25
C MET A 9 13.67 -15.42 -0.72
N LEU A 10 13.92 -15.09 0.54
CA LEU A 10 13.50 -13.82 1.13
C LEU A 10 14.12 -12.62 0.39
N ILE A 11 15.43 -12.71 0.08
CA ILE A 11 16.17 -11.67 -0.66
C ILE A 11 15.63 -11.54 -2.09
N ALA A 12 15.36 -12.65 -2.78
CA ALA A 12 14.82 -12.62 -4.13
C ALA A 12 13.45 -11.93 -4.17
N VAL A 13 12.55 -12.24 -3.22
CA VAL A 13 11.23 -11.61 -3.13
C VAL A 13 11.35 -10.12 -2.78
N SER A 14 12.21 -9.74 -1.85
CA SER A 14 12.37 -8.32 -1.47
C SER A 14 12.93 -7.48 -2.62
N LEU A 15 13.86 -8.01 -3.40
CA LEU A 15 14.42 -7.31 -4.57
C LEU A 15 13.37 -7.02 -5.65
N THR A 16 12.33 -7.85 -5.79
CA THR A 16 11.24 -7.57 -6.76
C THR A 16 10.32 -6.42 -6.34
N GLN A 17 10.28 -6.08 -5.05
CA GLN A 17 9.43 -4.98 -4.55
C GLN A 17 10.14 -3.63 -4.61
N VAL A 18 11.46 -3.62 -4.43
CA VAL A 18 12.25 -2.41 -4.64
C VAL A 18 12.37 -2.24 -6.15
N GLY A 19 11.71 -1.23 -6.72
CA GLY A 19 11.64 -0.95 -8.17
C GLY A 19 12.98 -0.75 -8.92
N CYS A 20 14.10 -1.19 -8.35
CA CYS A 20 15.44 -1.21 -8.93
C CYS A 20 15.63 -2.29 -10.00
N VAL A 21 14.83 -3.36 -10.00
CA VAL A 21 15.01 -4.50 -10.93
C VAL A 21 14.31 -4.29 -12.27
N VAL A 22 13.22 -3.53 -12.29
CA VAL A 22 12.40 -3.29 -13.50
C VAL A 22 12.16 -1.80 -13.65
N PRO A 23 12.35 -1.20 -14.85
CA PRO A 23 11.99 0.19 -15.07
C PRO A 23 10.47 0.35 -14.95
N ILE A 24 10.01 0.96 -13.85
CA ILE A 24 8.58 1.18 -13.57
C ILE A 24 8.03 2.37 -14.37
N TYR A 25 8.87 3.34 -14.69
CA TYR A 25 8.49 4.59 -15.34
C TYR A 25 9.01 4.68 -16.78
N SER A 26 8.34 5.49 -17.59
CA SER A 26 8.74 5.76 -18.96
C SER A 26 10.15 6.35 -19.07
N SER A 27 10.86 6.00 -20.15
CA SER A 27 12.15 6.60 -20.50
C SER A 27 12.01 8.04 -20.97
N SER A 28 10.85 8.39 -21.54
CA SER A 28 10.48 9.76 -21.95
C SER A 28 10.34 10.65 -20.72
N ARG A 29 10.98 11.83 -20.74
CA ARG A 29 10.99 12.75 -19.59
C ARG A 29 9.61 13.32 -19.31
N ASP A 30 8.86 13.64 -20.36
CA ASP A 30 7.55 14.29 -20.23
C ASP A 30 6.49 13.33 -19.68
N ASP A 31 6.56 12.05 -20.08
CA ASP A 31 5.66 11.01 -19.59
C ASP A 31 6.02 10.64 -18.14
N ARG A 32 7.31 10.45 -17.85
CA ARG A 32 7.79 10.16 -16.50
C ARG A 32 7.41 11.26 -15.50
N ALA A 33 7.47 12.53 -15.89
CA ALA A 33 7.06 13.63 -15.02
C ALA A 33 5.58 13.51 -14.62
N ARG A 34 4.70 13.17 -15.57
CA ARG A 34 3.27 12.94 -15.30
C ARG A 34 3.05 11.72 -14.41
N GLU A 35 3.72 10.61 -14.72
CA GLU A 35 3.64 9.38 -13.92
C GLU A 35 4.03 9.62 -12.45
N LEU A 36 5.13 10.34 -12.21
CA LEU A 36 5.60 10.67 -10.87
C LEU A 36 4.62 11.59 -10.11
N ILE A 37 3.97 12.54 -10.80
CA ILE A 37 2.94 13.38 -10.19
C ILE A 37 1.76 12.53 -9.73
N PHE A 38 1.22 11.65 -10.58
CA PHE A 38 0.11 10.77 -10.22
C PHE A 38 0.47 9.78 -9.11
N GLN A 39 1.69 9.24 -9.14
CA GLN A 39 2.19 8.39 -8.07
C GLN A 39 2.24 9.15 -6.73
N SER A 40 2.76 10.38 -6.75
CA SER A 40 2.85 11.21 -5.54
C SER A 40 1.46 11.52 -4.95
N GLU A 41 0.48 11.81 -5.80
CA GLU A 41 -0.89 12.05 -5.37
C GLU A 41 -1.51 10.78 -4.78
N SER A 42 -1.31 9.64 -5.44
CA SER A 42 -1.78 8.34 -4.96
C SER A 42 -1.21 8.01 -3.57
N MET A 43 0.06 8.31 -3.32
CA MET A 43 0.70 8.05 -2.03
C MET A 43 0.13 8.90 -0.88
N ARG A 44 -0.48 10.07 -1.16
CA ARG A 44 -1.14 10.89 -0.13
C ARG A 44 -2.35 10.20 0.50
N HIS A 45 -2.93 9.23 -0.19
CA HIS A 45 -4.08 8.47 0.29
C HIS A 45 -3.70 7.29 1.20
N ILE A 46 -2.42 6.89 1.25
CA ILE A 46 -1.95 5.73 2.02
C ILE A 46 -2.39 5.75 3.48
N PRO A 47 -2.30 6.87 4.24
CA PRO A 47 -2.73 6.88 5.64
C PRO A 47 -4.20 6.51 5.82
N LYS A 48 -5.09 7.04 4.96
CA LYS A 48 -6.53 6.76 5.01
C LYS A 48 -6.84 5.32 4.60
N ILE A 49 -6.11 4.80 3.62
CA ILE A 49 -6.23 3.40 3.20
C ILE A 49 -5.79 2.47 4.34
N TRP A 50 -4.72 2.84 5.05
CA TRP A 50 -4.22 2.08 6.19
C TRP A 50 -5.24 2.01 7.33
N GLU A 51 -5.83 3.15 7.70
CA GLU A 51 -6.92 3.20 8.68
C GLU A 51 -8.09 2.28 8.29
N ARG A 52 -8.46 2.28 7.01
CA ARG A 52 -9.51 1.42 6.48
C ARG A 52 -9.19 -0.07 6.48
N ILE A 53 -7.96 -0.46 6.13
CA ILE A 53 -7.53 -1.88 6.16
C ILE A 53 -7.66 -2.46 7.56
N TRP A 54 -7.36 -1.66 8.58
CA TRP A 54 -7.46 -2.06 9.99
C TRP A 54 -8.85 -1.81 10.60
N GLY A 55 -9.82 -1.35 9.82
CA GLY A 55 -11.17 -1.06 10.31
C GLY A 55 -11.23 0.04 11.37
N LEU A 56 -10.24 0.94 11.40
CA LEU A 56 -10.18 2.07 12.35
C LEU A 56 -11.16 3.20 11.96
N ASP A 57 -11.54 3.26 10.67
CA ASP A 57 -12.58 4.15 10.15
C ASP A 57 -13.99 3.54 10.22
N MET A 58 -14.10 2.26 10.60
CA MET A 58 -15.39 1.59 10.80
C MET A 58 -15.90 1.85 12.22
N PRO A 59 -17.22 1.91 12.36
CA PRO A 59 -17.78 2.10 13.67
C PRO A 59 -17.88 0.76 14.42
N ASP A 60 -17.64 0.82 15.73
CA ASP A 60 -17.81 -0.27 16.71
C ASP A 60 -19.10 -1.11 16.53
N VAL A 61 -18.93 -2.41 16.27
CA VAL A 61 -20.04 -3.36 16.11
C VAL A 61 -20.42 -4.07 17.42
N ALA A 62 -19.71 -3.81 18.52
CA ALA A 62 -19.90 -4.51 19.79
C ALA A 62 -21.11 -4.02 20.59
N THR A 63 -21.63 -2.82 20.32
CA THR A 63 -22.80 -2.29 21.03
C THR A 63 -23.82 -1.65 20.07
N PRO A 64 -25.12 -1.98 20.21
CA PRO A 64 -26.16 -1.49 19.30
C PRO A 64 -26.40 0.03 19.39
N TYR A 65 -25.89 0.68 20.44
CA TYR A 65 -26.22 2.07 20.78
C TYR A 65 -25.19 3.11 20.31
N ARG A 66 -24.10 2.73 19.64
CA ARG A 66 -22.97 3.67 19.44
C ARG A 66 -22.60 4.03 18.01
N THR A 67 -23.13 3.39 16.95
CA THR A 67 -22.24 3.21 15.79
C THR A 67 -22.70 3.42 14.37
N HIS A 68 -23.91 3.83 14.04
CA HIS A 68 -24.19 4.11 12.61
C HIS A 68 -24.91 5.41 12.31
N GLY A 69 -25.08 6.31 13.29
CA GLY A 69 -25.94 7.49 13.12
C GLY A 69 -27.40 7.11 12.78
N GLY A 70 -27.74 5.82 12.84
CA GLY A 70 -29.09 5.32 12.82
C GLY A 70 -29.71 5.50 14.19
N VAL A 71 -30.56 6.51 14.29
CA VAL A 71 -31.46 6.70 15.44
C VAL A 71 -32.62 5.72 15.28
N ILE A 72 -32.84 4.89 16.29
CA ILE A 72 -34.13 4.21 16.55
C ILE A 72 -34.79 4.87 17.74
#